data_AF-A0A1R2B051-F1
#
_entry.id   AF-A0A1R2B051-F1
#
_cell.length_a   1.000
_cell.length_b   1.000
_cell.length_c   1.000
_cell.angle_alpha   90.00
_cell.angle_beta   90.00
_cell.angle_gamma   90.00
#
_symmetry.space_group_name_H-M   'P 1'
#
loop_
_entity.id
_entity.type
_entity.pdbx_description
1 polymer ?
#
loop_
_entity_poly.entity_id
_entity_poly.type
_entity_poly.pdbx_seq_one_letter_code
_entity_poly.pdbx_strand_id
1 'polypeptide(L)'
;MHKNGIMERMLGSTPSSESPIIPQEIPGKVVIVHYWEDFDTGRHLVFEQEVNEHTIQDLLLSMQEKILKSLGKKKDISCLLVRFSNKEGKPKVDMPIVQTSQKVNLVAFERFTVCDKDLDEKARLILEERDTFSDKSTTSTAEIEIKKSPKWYMKIICCIKD
;
A
#
# COMPACT_ATOMS: atom_id res chain seq x y z
N MET A 1 -23.00 -48.91 71.50
CA MET A 1 -24.02 -48.33 70.59
C MET A 1 -23.34 -47.99 69.27
N HIS A 2 -23.90 -48.47 68.15
CA HIS A 2 -23.42 -48.26 66.80
C HIS A 2 -23.53 -46.78 66.37
N LYS A 3 -22.63 -46.31 65.50
CA LYS A 3 -22.99 -45.74 64.18
C LYS A 3 -21.77 -45.50 63.27
N ASN A 4 -21.88 -46.06 62.07
CA ASN A 4 -21.12 -45.77 60.85
C ASN A 4 -21.31 -44.32 60.39
N GLY A 5 -20.38 -43.81 59.58
CA GLY A 5 -20.53 -42.57 58.81
C GLY A 5 -19.29 -42.28 57.96
N ILE A 6 -19.09 -43.05 56.88
CA ILE A 6 -19.16 -42.59 55.48
C ILE A 6 -17.98 -41.71 55.06
N MET A 7 -17.11 -42.30 54.25
CA MET A 7 -16.14 -41.63 53.38
C MET A 7 -16.89 -40.87 52.28
N GLU A 8 -16.63 -39.58 52.10
CA GLU A 8 -16.90 -38.88 50.84
C GLU A 8 -15.59 -38.58 50.13
N ARG A 9 -15.41 -39.25 49.00
CA ARG A 9 -14.36 -38.97 48.01
C ARG A 9 -14.76 -37.70 47.27
N MET A 10 -13.97 -36.63 47.39
CA MET A 10 -14.06 -35.52 46.43
C MET A 10 -13.25 -35.89 45.19
N LEU A 11 -13.95 -36.36 44.15
CA LEU A 11 -13.47 -36.38 42.78
C LEU A 11 -14.01 -35.10 42.10
N GLY A 12 -13.12 -34.18 41.77
CA GLY A 12 -13.40 -32.98 40.98
C GLY A 12 -12.11 -32.19 40.87
N SER A 13 -11.58 -31.84 39.70
CA SER A 13 -12.18 -31.72 38.38
C SER A 13 -11.10 -32.03 37.34
N THR A 14 -11.45 -32.74 36.28
CA THR A 14 -10.61 -32.84 35.09
C THR A 14 -10.28 -31.44 34.56
N PRO A 15 -9.02 -31.12 34.22
CA PRO A 15 -8.73 -29.88 33.51
C PRO A 15 -9.52 -29.91 32.19
N SER A 16 -10.31 -28.86 31.98
CA SER A 16 -11.04 -28.64 30.73
C SER A 16 -10.08 -28.83 29.58
N SER A 17 -10.42 -29.80 28.72
CA SER A 17 -9.78 -30.03 27.43
C SER A 17 -9.89 -28.74 26.62
N GLU A 18 -8.88 -27.87 26.71
CA GLU A 18 -8.69 -26.77 25.76
C GLU A 18 -8.62 -27.41 24.37
N SER A 19 -9.68 -27.23 23.61
CA SER A 19 -9.70 -27.65 22.21
C SER A 19 -8.54 -26.96 21.51
N PRO A 20 -7.76 -27.65 20.67
CA PRO A 20 -6.70 -27.02 19.91
C PRO A 20 -7.29 -25.83 19.14
N ILE A 21 -6.79 -24.62 19.40
CA ILE A 21 -7.12 -23.44 18.61
C ILE A 21 -6.55 -23.72 17.22
N ILE A 22 -7.40 -24.20 16.31
CA ILE A 22 -7.05 -24.35 14.91
C ILE A 22 -6.67 -22.95 14.43
N PRO A 23 -5.44 -22.72 13.91
CA PRO A 23 -5.06 -21.44 13.35
C PRO A 23 -6.08 -21.07 12.28
N GLN A 24 -6.85 -20.00 12.51
CA GLN A 24 -7.72 -19.47 11.46
C GLN A 24 -6.80 -18.96 10.35
N GLU A 25 -6.81 -19.63 9.20
CA GLU A 25 -6.17 -19.11 8.00
C GLU A 25 -6.76 -17.75 7.70
N ILE A 26 -5.94 -16.70 7.80
CA ILE A 26 -6.34 -15.35 7.42
C ILE A 26 -6.46 -15.36 5.90
N PRO A 27 -7.66 -15.17 5.32
CA PRO A 27 -7.83 -15.18 3.88
C PRO A 27 -6.96 -14.10 3.25
N GLY A 28 -6.31 -14.45 2.13
CA GLY A 28 -5.45 -13.54 1.40
C GLY A 28 -6.20 -12.30 0.93
N LYS A 29 -5.55 -11.14 1.06
CA LYS A 29 -6.05 -9.86 0.57
C LYS A 29 -5.35 -9.54 -0.73
N VAL A 30 -6.09 -9.17 -1.78
CA VAL A 30 -5.47 -8.64 -3.00
C VAL A 30 -5.24 -7.15 -2.84
N VAL A 31 -4.02 -6.69 -3.14
CA VAL A 31 -3.65 -5.28 -3.18
C VAL A 31 -3.14 -4.90 -4.57
N ILE A 32 -3.32 -3.65 -4.93
CA ILE A 32 -2.86 -3.07 -6.19
C ILE A 32 -1.62 -2.24 -5.89
N VAL A 33 -0.53 -2.53 -6.59
CA VAL A 33 0.75 -1.83 -6.41
C VAL A 33 1.11 -1.13 -7.71
N HIS A 34 1.26 0.19 -7.64
CA HIS A 34 1.72 1.04 -8.74
C HIS A 34 3.22 1.28 -8.58
N TYR A 35 4.03 0.76 -9.48
CA TYR A 35 5.44 1.11 -9.56
C TYR A 35 5.65 2.29 -10.50
N TRP A 36 6.07 3.44 -9.99
CA TRP A 36 6.32 4.63 -10.81
C TRP A 36 7.78 4.70 -11.26
N GLU A 37 7.97 4.78 -12.58
CA GLU A 37 9.29 5.02 -13.18
C GLU A 37 9.56 6.52 -13.31
N ASP A 38 8.51 7.31 -13.57
CA ASP A 38 8.62 8.74 -13.82
C ASP A 38 7.27 9.43 -13.62
N PHE A 39 7.23 10.41 -12.71
CA PHE A 39 6.04 11.20 -12.40
C PHE A 39 5.67 12.19 -13.51
N ASP A 40 6.66 12.75 -14.21
CA ASP A 40 6.45 13.79 -15.21
C ASP A 40 5.80 13.21 -16.47
N THR A 41 6.24 12.01 -16.87
CA THR A 41 5.70 11.33 -18.06
C THR A 41 4.47 10.46 -17.76
N GLY A 42 4.11 10.28 -16.48
CA GLY A 42 2.99 9.41 -16.10
C GLY A 42 3.30 7.91 -16.17
N ARG A 43 4.56 7.54 -16.44
CA ARG A 43 4.94 6.14 -16.70
C ARG A 43 4.99 5.35 -15.40
N HIS A 44 4.10 4.37 -15.30
CA HIS A 44 4.07 3.45 -14.18
C HIS A 44 3.56 2.07 -14.61
N LEU A 45 3.93 1.06 -13.84
CA LEU A 45 3.45 -0.31 -13.96
C LEU A 45 2.45 -0.60 -12.85
N VAL A 46 1.42 -1.38 -13.16
CA VAL A 46 0.39 -1.78 -12.20
C VAL A 46 0.46 -3.27 -11.97
N PHE A 47 0.51 -3.68 -10.71
CA PHE A 47 0.59 -5.07 -10.32
C PHE A 47 -0.50 -5.40 -9.31
N GLU A 48 -1.23 -6.47 -9.55
CA GLU A 48 -2.05 -7.11 -8.52
C GLU A 48 -1.16 -8.06 -7.72
N GLN A 49 -1.28 -8.00 -6.40
CA GLN A 49 -0.51 -8.82 -5.46
C GLN A 49 -1.45 -9.39 -4.40
N GLU A 50 -1.51 -10.70 -4.32
CA GLU A 50 -2.11 -11.37 -3.19
C GLU A 50 -1.15 -11.30 -1.98
N VAL A 51 -1.66 -10.80 -0.86
CA VAL A 51 -0.91 -10.66 0.39
C VAL A 51 -1.64 -11.35 1.54
N ASN A 52 -0.93 -12.25 2.22
CA ASN A 52 -1.40 -12.90 3.43
C ASN A 52 -0.71 -12.23 4.63
N GLU A 53 0.22 -12.91 5.28
CA GLU A 53 1.00 -12.37 6.41
C GLU A 53 2.21 -11.51 5.99
N HIS A 54 2.27 -11.09 4.72
CA HIS A 54 3.38 -10.33 4.18
C HIS A 54 3.55 -8.98 4.90
N THR A 55 4.81 -8.63 5.14
CA THR A 55 5.23 -7.28 5.50
C THR A 55 5.40 -6.42 4.25
N ILE A 56 5.54 -5.11 4.45
CA ILE A 56 5.89 -4.17 3.37
C ILE A 56 7.28 -4.50 2.79
N GLN A 57 8.20 -5.03 3.60
CA GLN A 57 9.48 -5.52 3.11
C GLN A 57 9.31 -6.70 2.14
N ASP A 58 8.44 -7.65 2.46
CA ASP A 58 8.13 -8.78 1.56
C ASP A 58 7.47 -8.31 0.27
N LEU A 59 6.60 -7.30 0.37
CA LEU A 59 6.00 -6.64 -0.79
C LEU A 59 7.08 -6.02 -1.68
N LEU A 60 8.06 -5.31 -1.12
CA LEU A 60 9.17 -4.71 -1.87
C LEU A 60 10.05 -5.77 -2.56
N LEU A 61 10.33 -6.89 -1.89
CA LEU A 61 11.07 -8.02 -2.46
C LEU A 61 10.33 -8.61 -3.66
N SER A 62 9.03 -8.89 -3.50
CA SER A 62 8.19 -9.38 -4.61
C SER A 62 8.14 -8.39 -5.78
N MET A 63 8.03 -7.10 -5.47
CA MET A 63 8.01 -6.04 -6.47
C MET A 63 9.33 -5.91 -7.21
N GLN A 64 10.47 -6.07 -6.56
CA GLN A 64 11.79 -6.08 -7.23
C GLN A 64 11.84 -7.14 -8.33
N GLU A 65 11.35 -8.36 -8.05
CA GLU A 65 11.30 -9.44 -9.04
C GLU A 65 10.35 -9.13 -10.19
N LYS A 66 9.17 -8.57 -9.89
CA LYS A 66 8.19 -8.16 -10.91
C LYS A 66 8.74 -7.05 -11.81
N ILE A 67 9.38 -6.05 -11.22
CA ILE A 67 10.03 -4.94 -11.96
C ILE A 67 11.16 -5.48 -12.84
N LEU A 68 12.00 -6.38 -12.32
CA LEU A 68 13.06 -7.02 -13.12
C LEU A 68 12.48 -7.79 -14.31
N LYS A 69 11.40 -8.55 -14.11
CA LYS A 69 10.73 -9.29 -15.19
C LYS A 69 10.09 -8.35 -16.22
N SER A 70 9.50 -7.24 -15.80
CA SER A 70 8.80 -6.30 -16.69
C SER A 70 9.73 -5.35 -17.44
N LEU A 71 10.79 -4.86 -16.79
CA LEU A 71 11.68 -3.82 -17.34
C LEU A 71 13.08 -4.34 -17.71
N GLY A 72 13.42 -5.59 -17.35
CA GLY A 72 14.77 -6.12 -17.52
C GLY A 72 15.81 -5.44 -16.61
N LYS A 73 15.37 -4.65 -15.63
CA LYS A 73 16.22 -3.85 -14.75
C LYS A 73 16.04 -4.26 -13.30
N LYS A 74 17.13 -4.66 -12.64
CA LYS A 74 17.12 -4.92 -11.20
C LYS A 74 17.18 -3.59 -10.46
N LYS A 75 16.18 -3.30 -9.64
CA LYS A 75 16.16 -2.14 -8.74
C LYS A 75 16.73 -2.53 -7.39
N ASP A 76 17.52 -1.65 -6.76
CA ASP A 76 17.92 -1.88 -5.37
C ASP A 76 16.74 -1.57 -4.45
N ILE A 77 16.37 -2.52 -3.60
CA ILE A 77 15.29 -2.37 -2.62
C ILE A 77 15.60 -1.24 -1.64
N SER A 78 16.89 -1.02 -1.33
CA SER A 78 17.30 0.07 -0.43
C SER A 78 16.95 1.46 -0.98
N CYS A 79 16.78 1.58 -2.29
CA CYS A 79 16.38 2.80 -2.98
C CYS A 79 14.87 2.95 -3.15
N LEU A 80 14.09 1.89 -2.91
CA LEU A 80 12.64 1.89 -3.04
C LEU A 80 11.98 2.28 -1.72
N LEU A 81 10.79 2.88 -1.84
CA LEU A 81 9.89 3.13 -0.72
C LEU A 81 8.46 2.77 -1.09
N VAL A 82 7.59 2.69 -0.08
CA VAL A 82 6.17 2.41 -0.25
C VAL A 82 5.33 3.52 0.38
N ARG A 83 4.37 4.06 -0.38
CA ARG A 83 3.33 4.98 0.10
C ARG A 83 1.94 4.43 -0.18
N PHE A 84 0.95 4.96 0.51
CA PHE A 84 -0.43 4.79 0.09
C PHE A 84 -0.68 5.53 -1.22
N SER A 85 -1.54 4.97 -2.06
CA SER A 85 -1.93 5.61 -3.32
C SER A 85 -3.32 6.21 -3.27
N ASN A 86 -3.55 7.20 -4.13
CA ASN A 86 -4.90 7.58 -4.52
C ASN A 86 -5.50 6.58 -5.53
N LYS A 87 -6.72 6.85 -6.03
CA LYS A 87 -7.40 5.99 -7.00
C LYS A 87 -6.67 5.87 -8.35
N GLU A 88 -5.82 6.84 -8.68
CA GLU A 88 -5.00 6.87 -9.89
C GLU A 88 -3.63 6.20 -9.71
N GLY A 89 -3.32 5.70 -8.51
CA GLY A 89 -2.02 5.09 -8.21
C GLY A 89 -0.91 6.07 -7.85
N LYS A 90 -1.18 7.38 -7.83
CA LYS A 90 -0.21 8.40 -7.43
C LYS A 90 0.05 8.34 -5.92
N PRO A 91 1.29 8.62 -5.46
CA PRO A 91 1.62 8.60 -4.05
C PRO A 91 0.85 9.70 -3.31
N LYS A 92 0.29 9.34 -2.15
CA LYS A 92 -0.23 10.31 -1.18
C LYS A 92 0.93 10.86 -0.35
N VAL A 93 1.57 11.91 -0.85
CA VAL A 93 2.76 12.48 -0.18
C VAL A 93 2.43 13.15 1.15
N ASP A 94 1.17 13.53 1.36
CA ASP A 94 0.59 14.07 2.59
C ASP A 94 0.53 13.05 3.73
N MET A 95 0.60 11.76 3.40
CA MET A 95 0.65 10.66 4.37
C MET A 95 2.10 10.21 4.59
N PRO A 96 2.46 9.68 5.78
CA PRO A 96 3.80 9.15 6.01
C PRO A 96 4.12 7.95 5.10
N ILE A 97 5.42 7.73 4.88
CA ILE A 97 5.93 6.52 4.23
C ILE A 97 5.52 5.30 5.06
N VAL A 98 5.08 4.22 4.41
CA VAL A 98 4.66 2.99 5.09
C VAL A 98 5.91 2.27 5.61
N GLN A 99 5.90 1.90 6.89
CA GLN A 99 7.03 1.23 7.51
C GLN A 99 7.21 -0.18 6.94
N THR A 100 8.46 -0.57 6.70
CA THR A 100 8.80 -1.86 6.08
C THR A 100 8.39 -3.07 6.92
N SER A 101 8.38 -2.94 8.25
CA SER A 101 7.97 -3.99 9.19
C SER A 101 6.45 -4.14 9.33
N GLN A 102 5.67 -3.22 8.77
CA GLN A 102 4.21 -3.26 8.87
C GLN A 102 3.63 -4.40 8.03
N LYS A 103 2.65 -5.15 8.57
CA LYS A 103 1.91 -6.16 7.81
C LYS A 103 0.94 -5.50 6.82
N VAL A 104 0.95 -5.93 5.56
CA VAL A 104 0.14 -5.34 4.49
C VAL A 104 -1.36 -5.61 4.68
N ASN A 105 -1.72 -6.79 5.20
CA ASN A 105 -3.11 -7.16 5.44
C ASN A 105 -3.77 -6.37 6.60
N LEU A 106 -2.98 -5.83 7.52
CA LEU A 106 -3.47 -5.02 8.65
C LEU A 106 -3.72 -3.56 8.28
N VAL A 107 -3.30 -3.12 7.09
CA VAL A 107 -3.50 -1.75 6.63
C VAL A 107 -4.82 -1.63 5.89
N ALA A 108 -5.61 -0.59 6.22
CA ALA A 108 -6.94 -0.37 5.63
C ALA A 108 -6.91 -0.01 4.12
N PHE A 109 -5.73 0.12 3.53
CA PHE A 109 -5.55 0.52 2.14
C PHE A 109 -5.40 -0.70 1.24
N GLU A 110 -5.92 -0.59 0.02
CA GLU A 110 -5.81 -1.60 -1.03
C GLU A 110 -4.83 -1.19 -2.13
N ARG A 111 -4.40 0.08 -2.15
CA ARG A 111 -3.53 0.63 -3.20
C ARG A 111 -2.25 1.21 -2.61
N PHE A 112 -1.13 0.77 -3.17
CA PHE A 112 0.21 1.18 -2.77
C PHE A 112 0.99 1.71 -3.96
N THR A 113 1.82 2.71 -3.69
CA THR A 113 2.77 3.26 -4.66
C THR A 113 4.15 2.82 -4.24
N VAL A 114 4.90 2.25 -5.17
CA VAL A 114 6.33 1.97 -5.04
C VAL A 114 7.07 2.90 -6.00
N CYS A 115 8.06 3.60 -5.51
CA CYS A 115 8.93 4.45 -6.32
C CYS A 115 10.33 4.52 -5.72
N ASP A 116 11.28 5.00 -6.53
CA ASP A 116 12.60 5.37 -6.05
C ASP A 116 12.49 6.58 -5.10
N LYS A 117 13.31 6.62 -4.04
CA LYS A 117 13.36 7.74 -3.06
C LYS A 117 13.50 9.11 -3.73
N ASP A 118 14.31 9.20 -4.78
CA ASP A 118 14.53 10.44 -5.52
C ASP A 118 13.26 10.91 -6.27
N LEU A 119 12.43 9.97 -6.72
CA LEU A 119 11.14 10.30 -7.36
C LEU A 119 10.13 10.78 -6.33
N ASP A 120 10.10 10.16 -5.14
CA ASP A 120 9.22 10.59 -4.05
C ASP A 120 9.51 12.03 -3.60
N GLU A 121 10.80 12.37 -3.49
CA GLU A 121 11.22 13.73 -3.14
C GLU A 121 10.77 14.75 -4.21
N LYS A 122 10.89 14.40 -5.50
CA LYS A 122 10.33 15.23 -6.59
C LYS A 122 8.82 15.41 -6.47
N ALA A 123 8.08 14.35 -6.17
CA ALA A 123 6.63 14.42 -5.99
C ALA A 123 6.23 15.33 -4.80
N ARG A 124 7.02 15.31 -3.73
CA ARG A 124 6.85 16.20 -2.57
C ARG A 124 7.06 17.67 -2.95
N LEU A 125 8.15 17.98 -3.66
CA LEU A 125 8.46 19.34 -4.09
C LEU A 125 7.37 19.94 -5.02
N ILE A 126 6.83 19.14 -5.95
CA ILE A 126 5.73 19.57 -6.83
C ILE A 126 4.47 19.98 -6.04
N LEU A 127 4.22 19.34 -4.89
CA LEU A 127 3.07 19.68 -4.05
C LEU A 127 3.33 20.91 -3.18
N GLU A 128 4.54 21.06 -2.63
CA GLU A 128 4.94 22.27 -1.89
C GLU A 128 4.91 23.54 -2.77
N GLU A 129 5.28 23.43 -4.06
CA GLU A 129 5.19 24.54 -5.03
C GLU A 129 3.74 24.96 -5.34
N ARG A 130 2.78 24.03 -5.26
CA ARG A 130 1.35 24.33 -5.47
C ARG A 130 0.76 25.13 -4.31
N ASP A 131 1.17 24.81 -3.08
CA ASP A 131 0.68 25.50 -1.90
C ASP A 131 1.24 26.94 -1.81
N THR A 132 2.46 27.18 -2.28
CA THR A 132 3.05 28.54 -2.30
C THR A 132 2.44 29.48 -3.34
N PHE A 133 1.80 28.96 -4.40
CA PHE A 133 1.07 29.78 -5.37
C PHE A 133 -0.36 30.13 -4.94
N SER A 134 -0.94 29.37 -4.01
CA SER A 134 -2.31 29.60 -3.51
C SER A 134 -2.40 30.79 -2.55
N ASP A 135 -1.32 31.14 -1.84
CA ASP A 135 -1.32 32.19 -0.81
C ASP A 135 -0.94 33.60 -1.31
N LYS A 136 -0.75 33.79 -2.62
CA LYS A 136 -0.56 35.12 -3.23
C LYS A 136 -1.69 35.48 -4.20
N SER A 137 -2.94 35.36 -3.75
CA SER A 137 -4.08 36.01 -4.40
C SER A 137 -4.35 37.36 -3.75
N THR A 138 -3.45 38.32 -3.98
CA THR A 138 -3.76 39.75 -3.85
C THR A 138 -3.97 40.31 -5.25
N THR A 139 -5.24 40.58 -5.53
CA THR A 139 -5.80 41.51 -6.51
C THR A 139 -4.78 42.24 -7.40
N SER A 140 -4.65 41.81 -8.65
CA SER A 140 -4.39 42.75 -9.75
C SER A 140 -4.89 42.17 -11.07
N THR A 141 -5.89 42.83 -11.63
CA THR A 141 -6.47 42.55 -12.94
C THR A 141 -5.42 42.82 -14.01
N ALA A 142 -4.72 41.78 -14.43
CA ALA A 142 -3.98 41.78 -15.68
C ALA A 142 -4.52 40.61 -16.51
N GLU A 143 -5.03 40.91 -17.69
CA GLU A 143 -5.41 39.93 -18.70
C GLU A 143 -4.18 39.09 -19.04
N ILE A 144 -4.04 37.94 -18.38
CA ILE A 144 -3.05 36.94 -18.75
C ILE A 144 -3.71 36.09 -19.84
N GLU A 145 -3.26 36.30 -21.06
CA GLU A 145 -3.53 35.45 -22.21
C GLU A 145 -3.11 34.02 -21.85
N ILE A 146 -4.10 33.19 -21.49
CA ILE A 146 -3.89 31.78 -21.19
C ILE A 146 -3.52 31.10 -22.52
N LYS A 147 -2.21 31.01 -22.79
CA LYS A 147 -1.69 30.01 -23.73
C LYS A 147 -2.13 28.65 -23.20
N LYS A 148 -3.16 28.10 -23.83
CA LYS A 148 -3.73 26.78 -23.57
C LYS A 148 -2.61 25.75 -23.54
N SER A 149 -2.20 25.34 -22.35
CA SER A 149 -1.43 24.11 -22.16
C SER A 149 -2.25 22.93 -22.71
N PRO A 150 -1.61 21.95 -23.37
CA PRO A 150 -2.31 20.94 -24.13
C PRO A 150 -3.13 20.06 -23.18
N LYS A 151 -4.44 19.98 -23.46
CA LYS A 151 -5.32 18.96 -22.90
C LYS A 151 -4.77 17.60 -23.33
N TRP A 152 -4.16 16.86 -22.40
CA TRP A 152 -3.75 15.48 -22.63
C TRP A 152 -5.03 14.66 -22.84
N TYR A 153 -5.28 14.30 -24.09
CA TYR A 153 -6.31 13.33 -24.47
C TYR A 153 -5.90 11.96 -23.94
N MET A 154 -6.68 11.42 -23.00
CA MET A 154 -6.62 10.03 -22.59
C MET A 154 -7.26 9.19 -23.71
N LYS A 155 -6.44 8.51 -24.51
CA LYS A 155 -6.91 7.53 -25.50
C LYS A 155 -7.12 6.21 -24.77
N ILE A 156 -8.37 5.93 -24.36
CA ILE A 156 -8.75 4.63 -23.83
C ILE A 156 -8.72 3.65 -25.01
N ILE A 157 -7.73 2.76 -25.05
CA ILE A 157 -7.74 1.60 -25.95
C ILE A 157 -8.52 0.51 -25.20
N CYS A 158 -9.81 0.38 -25.50
CA CYS A 158 -10.57 -0.81 -25.14
C CYS A 158 -10.15 -1.94 -26.10
N CYS A 159 -9.35 -2.89 -25.62
CA CYS A 159 -9.22 -4.18 -26.28
C CYS A 159 -10.45 -5.03 -25.91
N ILE A 160 -11.40 -5.14 -26.83
CA ILE A 160 -12.42 -6.19 -26.80
C ILE A 160 -11.74 -7.43 -27.39
N LYS A 161 -11.74 -8.55 -26.66
CA LYS A 161 -11.37 -9.86 -27.20
C LYS A 161 -12.61 -10.46 -27.85
N ASP A 162 -12.47 -10.89 -29.11
CA ASP A 162 -13.33 -11.91 -29.73
C ASP A 162 -13.05 -13.29 -29.11
#